data_AF-A0A379ICY6-F1
#
_entry.id   AF-A0A379ICY6-F1
#
_cell.length_a   1.000
_cell.length_b   1.000
_cell.length_c   1.000
_cell.angle_alpha   90.00
_cell.angle_beta   90.00
_cell.angle_gamma   90.00
#
_symmetry.space_group_name_H-M   'P 1'
#
loop_
_entity.id
_entity.type
_entity.pdbx_description
1 polymer ?
#
loop_
_entity_poly.entity_id
_entity_poly.type
_entity_poly.pdbx_seq_one_letter_code
_entity_poly.pdbx_strand_id
1 'polypeptide(L)'
;MSQFFNQPIPWQQPQNYAALPLRGFFPHVMPLPLLNAAVDEAQNNIKAPRPLIFSTALAAIAIAVQGLFDVRKPNGQRVPLSLMLLTIANSGERKSTVENVFLGAIRTVQKQQNLIYQTALNEWKTELHIWETKKKAILKSIHKKAIQEEPSDDEDRRFKALESTKPTKPKQFKLLYEDATSEALFRGLHQDLPTAGLISSEGGGVLNGRALNDLSKQNALWSGDSITVDRVSIESYVLADARLTVSIMAQESAFQNYMEQRGEQSRGSGLWARFLVCQPWSTQGSRFIENGTVSSDHCDKFAARLVELLQPNMALLKEPGREKGVINFSPEASERWLSIFNAIEVEIRPNGRFAGAGDHASKLADNIARVAALFHCFEGFEGVKQRAKVSRFPG
;
A
#
# COMPACT_ATOMS: atom_id res chain seq x y z
N MET A 1 46.74 -19.02 12.29
CA MET A 1 45.39 -18.65 12.76
C MET A 1 44.92 -17.40 12.01
N SER A 2 44.46 -17.53 10.76
CA SER A 2 43.66 -16.52 10.04
C SER A 2 43.56 -16.90 8.56
N GLN A 3 42.68 -17.83 8.18
CA GLN A 3 42.30 -18.00 6.75
C GLN A 3 41.04 -18.86 6.48
N PHE A 4 40.15 -19.09 7.46
CA PHE A 4 38.99 -19.98 7.27
C PHE A 4 37.61 -19.37 7.59
N PHE A 5 37.45 -18.05 7.48
CA PHE A 5 36.13 -17.41 7.60
C PHE A 5 35.93 -16.37 6.50
N ASN A 6 35.59 -16.83 5.29
CA ASN A 6 34.78 -16.07 4.31
C ASN A 6 34.56 -16.90 3.04
N GLN A 7 33.74 -17.95 3.14
CA GLN A 7 33.01 -18.41 1.96
C GLN A 7 31.51 -18.42 2.31
N PRO A 8 30.65 -17.82 1.47
CA PRO A 8 29.21 -17.97 1.62
C PRO A 8 28.88 -19.45 1.46
N ILE A 9 28.20 -20.02 2.46
CA ILE A 9 27.69 -21.39 2.39
C ILE A 9 26.73 -21.44 1.18
N PRO A 10 27.01 -22.23 0.13
CA PRO A 10 26.09 -22.38 -0.98
C PRO A 10 24.77 -22.92 -0.45
N TRP A 11 23.66 -22.35 -0.90
CA TRP A 11 22.32 -22.84 -0.60
C TRP A 11 22.20 -24.26 -1.15
N GLN A 12 22.41 -25.27 -0.30
CA GLN A 12 21.98 -26.61 -0.62
C GLN A 12 20.46 -26.55 -0.69
N GLN A 13 19.87 -26.87 -1.85
CA GLN A 13 18.42 -27.08 -1.95
C GLN A 13 18.00 -27.97 -0.77
N PRO A 14 17.20 -27.49 0.20
CA PRO A 14 16.81 -28.29 1.33
C PRO A 14 15.93 -29.40 0.79
N GLN A 15 16.50 -30.61 0.65
CA GLN A 15 15.77 -31.78 0.16
C GLN A 15 14.63 -32.21 1.10
N ASN A 16 14.52 -31.61 2.29
CA ASN A 16 13.53 -31.97 3.31
C ASN A 16 12.99 -30.72 4.03
N TYR A 17 12.21 -29.88 3.33
CA TYR A 17 11.10 -29.26 4.06
C TYR A 17 10.11 -30.40 4.35
N ALA A 18 9.68 -30.55 5.61
CA ALA A 18 8.51 -31.37 5.89
C ALA A 18 7.41 -30.93 4.92
N ALA A 19 6.76 -31.87 4.23
CA ALA A 19 5.71 -31.55 3.27
C ALA A 19 4.74 -30.58 3.95
N LEU A 20 4.65 -29.35 3.45
CA LEU A 20 3.64 -28.40 3.90
C LEU A 20 2.29 -29.13 3.84
N PRO A 21 1.41 -28.97 4.85
CA PRO A 21 0.18 -29.74 4.93
C PRO A 21 -0.58 -29.70 3.60
N LEU A 22 -1.26 -30.81 3.28
CA LEU A 22 -2.12 -31.00 2.11
C LEU A 22 -2.84 -29.69 1.72
N ARG A 23 -2.80 -29.37 0.41
CA ARG A 23 -3.40 -28.18 -0.22
C ARG A 23 -4.70 -27.77 0.49
N GLY A 24 -4.66 -26.66 1.24
CA GLY A 24 -5.81 -26.17 2.00
C GLY A 24 -6.92 -25.63 1.10
N PHE A 25 -8.18 -25.75 1.55
CA PHE A 25 -9.31 -25.12 0.88
C PHE A 25 -9.37 -23.63 1.22
N PHE A 26 -9.64 -22.80 0.20
CA PHE A 26 -9.88 -21.38 0.42
C PHE A 26 -11.27 -21.17 1.02
N PRO A 27 -11.46 -20.27 2.00
CA PRO A 27 -12.76 -20.04 2.62
C PRO A 27 -13.83 -19.64 1.59
N HIS A 28 -14.92 -20.41 1.54
CA HIS A 28 -16.09 -20.12 0.69
C HIS A 28 -17.19 -19.36 1.44
N VAL A 29 -17.38 -19.66 2.73
CA VAL A 29 -18.38 -19.03 3.56
C VAL A 29 -17.68 -18.22 4.63
N MET A 30 -17.82 -16.90 4.54
CA MET A 30 -17.32 -15.95 5.53
C MET A 30 -18.47 -15.04 5.96
N PRO A 31 -18.56 -14.64 7.24
CA PRO A 31 -19.57 -13.69 7.72
C PRO A 31 -19.21 -12.26 7.26
N LEU A 32 -19.07 -12.07 5.96
CA LEU A 32 -18.62 -10.86 5.27
C LEU A 32 -19.59 -10.60 4.10
N PRO A 33 -20.81 -10.12 4.37
CA PRO A 33 -21.89 -10.12 3.37
C PRO A 33 -21.56 -9.30 2.11
N LEU A 34 -20.92 -8.13 2.24
CA LEU A 34 -20.58 -7.30 1.07
C LEU A 34 -19.43 -7.91 0.28
N LEU A 35 -18.34 -8.29 0.96
CA LEU A 35 -17.17 -8.85 0.30
C LEU A 35 -17.45 -10.23 -0.31
N ASN A 36 -18.11 -11.12 0.44
CA ASN A 36 -18.36 -12.48 -0.03
C ASN A 36 -19.30 -12.48 -1.25
N ALA A 37 -20.37 -11.67 -1.23
CA ALA A 37 -21.28 -11.58 -2.36
C ALA A 37 -20.59 -11.03 -3.63
N ALA A 38 -19.73 -10.01 -3.50
CA ALA A 38 -18.97 -9.47 -4.64
C ALA A 38 -17.93 -10.48 -5.16
N VAL A 39 -17.26 -11.23 -4.28
CA VAL A 39 -16.31 -12.28 -4.66
C VAL A 39 -17.03 -13.45 -5.35
N ASP A 40 -18.20 -13.85 -4.85
CA ASP A 40 -19.03 -14.91 -5.44
C ASP A 40 -19.54 -14.50 -6.84
N GLU A 41 -20.08 -13.28 -6.98
CA GLU A 41 -20.52 -12.74 -8.27
C GLU A 41 -19.35 -12.64 -9.25
N ALA A 42 -18.20 -12.10 -8.84
CA ALA A 42 -17.01 -12.03 -9.67
C ALA A 42 -16.48 -13.42 -10.05
N GLN A 43 -16.52 -14.40 -9.13
CA GLN A 43 -16.11 -15.78 -9.42
C GLN A 43 -17.04 -16.42 -10.45
N ASN A 44 -18.36 -16.19 -10.35
CA ASN A 44 -19.32 -16.72 -11.30
C ASN A 44 -19.16 -16.10 -12.70
N ASN A 45 -18.94 -14.78 -12.76
CA ASN A 45 -18.83 -14.05 -14.01
C ASN A 45 -17.47 -14.25 -14.70
N ILE A 46 -16.39 -14.12 -13.93
CA ILE A 46 -15.02 -14.15 -14.44
C ILE A 46 -14.47 -15.57 -14.45
N LYS A 47 -15.01 -16.51 -13.68
CA LYS A 47 -14.49 -17.90 -13.57
C LYS A 47 -12.98 -17.94 -13.26
N ALA A 48 -12.43 -16.89 -12.64
CA ALA A 48 -11.06 -16.85 -12.15
C ALA A 48 -10.97 -17.59 -10.81
N PRO A 49 -9.78 -18.07 -10.40
CA PRO A 49 -9.64 -18.72 -9.11
C PRO A 49 -10.05 -17.81 -7.94
N ARG A 50 -10.89 -18.31 -7.02
CA ARG A 50 -11.37 -17.55 -5.85
C ARG A 50 -10.25 -16.87 -5.03
N PRO A 51 -9.11 -17.53 -4.72
CA PRO A 51 -8.04 -16.88 -3.96
C PRO A 51 -7.47 -15.64 -4.65
N LEU A 52 -7.39 -15.65 -5.99
CA LEU A 52 -6.94 -14.50 -6.79
C LEU A 52 -7.96 -13.36 -6.69
N ILE A 53 -9.24 -13.68 -6.83
CA ILE A 53 -10.35 -12.71 -6.70
C ILE A 53 -10.33 -12.05 -5.33
N PHE A 54 -10.30 -12.88 -4.27
CA PHE A 54 -10.32 -12.39 -2.90
C PHE A 54 -9.09 -11.56 -2.55
N SER A 55 -7.89 -12.00 -2.94
CA SER A 55 -6.64 -11.26 -2.72
C SER A 55 -6.69 -9.87 -3.37
N THR A 56 -7.24 -9.78 -4.58
CA THR A 56 -7.41 -8.51 -5.30
C THR A 56 -8.43 -7.59 -4.62
N ALA A 57 -9.58 -8.14 -4.21
CA ALA A 57 -10.60 -7.39 -3.47
C ALA A 57 -10.04 -6.86 -2.13
N LEU A 58 -9.29 -7.69 -1.41
CA LEU A 58 -8.64 -7.32 -0.16
C LEU A 58 -7.59 -6.21 -0.36
N ALA A 59 -6.82 -6.25 -1.45
CA ALA A 59 -5.90 -5.16 -1.81
C ALA A 59 -6.64 -3.83 -2.00
N ALA A 60 -7.77 -3.85 -2.74
CA ALA A 60 -8.58 -2.67 -2.97
C ALA A 60 -9.13 -2.08 -1.66
N ILE A 61 -9.61 -2.93 -0.76
CA ILE A 61 -10.05 -2.53 0.58
C ILE A 61 -8.91 -1.90 1.37
N ALA A 62 -7.74 -2.55 1.41
CA ALA A 62 -6.58 -2.05 2.14
C ALA A 62 -6.15 -0.65 1.65
N ILE A 63 -6.15 -0.43 0.33
CA ILE A 63 -5.79 0.87 -0.27
C ILE A 63 -6.79 1.97 0.14
N ALA A 64 -8.09 1.66 0.16
CA ALA A 64 -9.11 2.63 0.54
C ALA A 64 -9.08 2.98 2.04
N VAL A 65 -8.68 2.04 2.90
CA VAL A 65 -8.80 2.16 4.36
C VAL A 65 -7.50 2.58 5.06
N GLN A 66 -6.33 2.17 4.56
CA GLN A 66 -5.04 2.35 5.27
C GLN A 66 -4.69 3.80 5.59
N GLY A 67 -5.19 4.77 4.82
CA GLY A 67 -4.98 6.20 5.08
C GLY A 67 -5.84 6.76 6.21
N LEU A 68 -6.84 6.00 6.66
CA LEU A 68 -7.86 6.47 7.60
C LEU A 68 -7.74 5.86 9.00
N PHE A 69 -7.28 4.62 9.09
CA PHE A 69 -7.28 3.87 10.33
C PHE A 69 -6.01 3.05 10.53
N ASP A 70 -5.65 2.89 11.79
CA ASP A 70 -4.75 1.84 12.27
C ASP A 70 -5.52 0.88 13.18
N VAL A 71 -4.94 -0.29 13.47
CA VAL A 71 -5.48 -1.23 14.46
C VAL A 71 -4.60 -1.26 15.70
N ARG A 72 -5.23 -1.23 16.88
CA ARG A 72 -4.57 -1.46 18.16
C ARG A 72 -4.76 -2.91 18.56
N LYS A 73 -3.66 -3.67 18.59
CA LYS A 73 -3.66 -5.07 19.03
C LYS A 73 -3.88 -5.18 20.55
N PRO A 74 -4.29 -6.35 21.07
CA PRO A 74 -4.48 -6.55 22.52
C PRO A 74 -3.25 -6.24 23.39
N ASN A 75 -2.04 -6.36 22.83
CA ASN A 75 -0.80 -5.99 23.51
C ASN A 75 -0.50 -4.47 23.52
N GLY A 76 -1.45 -3.64 23.08
CA GLY A 76 -1.34 -2.17 23.06
C GLY A 76 -0.65 -1.58 21.83
N GLN A 77 0.04 -2.40 21.02
CA GLN A 77 0.73 -1.93 19.82
C GLN A 77 -0.28 -1.48 18.75
N ARG A 78 -0.06 -0.28 18.23
CA ARG A 78 -0.78 0.28 17.08
C ARG A 78 -0.02 -0.08 15.81
N VAL A 79 -0.69 -0.68 14.83
CA VAL A 79 -0.09 -1.08 13.55
C VAL A 79 -0.95 -0.61 12.37
N PRO A 80 -0.33 -0.27 11.22
CA PRO A 80 -1.04 0.09 10.00
C PRO A 80 -1.97 -1.00 9.48
N LEU A 81 -2.95 -0.61 8.66
CA LEU A 81 -3.80 -1.55 7.92
C LEU A 81 -3.28 -1.91 6.52
N SER A 82 -2.10 -1.41 6.16
CA SER A 82 -1.42 -1.75 4.91
C SER A 82 -1.11 -3.24 4.82
N LEU A 83 -1.26 -3.82 3.63
CA LEU A 83 -0.97 -5.23 3.37
C LEU A 83 0.13 -5.41 2.32
N MET A 84 0.81 -6.56 2.36
CA MET A 84 1.64 -7.05 1.27
C MET A 84 1.05 -8.37 0.77
N LEU A 85 0.63 -8.41 -0.49
CA LEU A 85 -0.10 -9.52 -1.10
C LEU A 85 0.67 -10.03 -2.31
N LEU A 86 0.82 -11.35 -2.41
CA LEU A 86 1.41 -12.02 -3.55
C LEU A 86 0.50 -13.14 -4.03
N THR A 87 0.01 -13.03 -5.25
CA THR A 87 -0.76 -14.07 -5.94
C THR A 87 0.12 -14.67 -7.05
N ILE A 88 0.41 -15.96 -6.99
CA ILE A 88 1.15 -16.67 -8.05
C ILE A 88 0.14 -17.33 -8.98
N ALA A 89 0.00 -16.80 -10.19
CA ALA A 89 -0.98 -17.24 -11.17
C ALA A 89 -0.44 -17.09 -12.60
N ASN A 90 -0.57 -18.15 -13.39
CA ASN A 90 -0.04 -18.20 -14.76
C ASN A 90 -0.76 -17.24 -15.72
N SER A 91 -0.21 -17.06 -16.92
CA SER A 91 -0.88 -16.29 -17.97
C SER A 91 -2.25 -16.92 -18.30
N GLY A 92 -3.25 -16.09 -18.58
CA GLY A 92 -4.61 -16.55 -18.90
C GLY A 92 -5.55 -16.78 -17.71
N GLU A 93 -5.08 -16.63 -16.46
CA GLU A 93 -5.90 -16.73 -15.21
C GLU A 93 -6.84 -15.53 -14.97
N ARG A 94 -7.00 -14.65 -15.97
CA ARG A 94 -7.87 -13.45 -15.91
C ARG A 94 -7.50 -12.45 -14.79
N LYS A 95 -6.21 -12.39 -14.42
CA LYS A 95 -5.62 -11.43 -13.46
C LYS A 95 -6.09 -9.99 -13.68
N SER A 96 -5.83 -9.45 -14.88
CA SER A 96 -6.20 -8.06 -15.22
C SER A 96 -7.71 -7.82 -15.23
N THR A 97 -8.52 -8.83 -15.56
CA THR A 97 -9.99 -8.73 -15.52
C THR A 97 -10.48 -8.54 -14.09
N VAL A 98 -9.99 -9.36 -13.15
CA VAL A 98 -10.32 -9.24 -11.73
C VAL A 98 -9.83 -7.90 -11.18
N GLU A 99 -8.60 -7.51 -11.52
CA GLU A 99 -8.04 -6.23 -11.12
C GLU A 99 -8.89 -5.04 -11.57
N ASN A 100 -9.40 -5.07 -12.81
CA ASN A 100 -10.29 -4.03 -13.32
C ASN A 100 -11.61 -3.93 -12.54
N VAL A 101 -12.17 -5.06 -12.13
CA VAL A 101 -13.41 -5.09 -11.34
C VAL A 101 -13.19 -4.46 -9.96
N PHE A 102 -12.20 -4.92 -9.21
CA PHE A 102 -12.05 -4.52 -7.80
C PHE A 102 -11.29 -3.21 -7.59
N LEU A 103 -10.38 -2.82 -8.49
CA LEU A 103 -9.69 -1.51 -8.43
C LEU A 103 -10.34 -0.44 -9.32
N GLY A 104 -11.35 -0.79 -10.12
CA GLY A 104 -12.00 0.13 -11.06
C GLY A 104 -12.56 1.39 -10.38
N ALA A 105 -13.18 1.24 -9.22
CA ALA A 105 -13.69 2.38 -8.43
C ALA A 105 -12.56 3.35 -8.03
N ILE A 106 -11.43 2.82 -7.57
CA ILE A 106 -10.25 3.62 -7.18
C ILE A 106 -9.71 4.38 -8.40
N ARG A 107 -9.59 3.71 -9.56
CA ARG A 107 -9.14 4.34 -10.82
C ARG A 107 -10.09 5.44 -11.27
N THR A 108 -11.40 5.24 -11.16
CA THR A 108 -12.41 6.24 -11.51
C THR A 108 -12.31 7.48 -10.62
N VAL A 109 -12.24 7.30 -9.29
CA VAL A 109 -12.06 8.42 -8.35
C VAL A 109 -10.76 9.17 -8.63
N GLN A 110 -9.66 8.45 -8.81
CA GLN A 110 -8.35 9.05 -9.15
C GLN A 110 -8.41 9.84 -10.47
N LYS A 111 -9.09 9.31 -11.49
CA LYS A 111 -9.26 10.00 -12.78
C LYS A 111 -10.06 11.30 -12.63
N GLN A 112 -11.15 11.27 -11.87
CA GLN A 112 -11.97 12.47 -11.59
C GLN A 112 -11.15 13.53 -10.85
N GLN A 113 -10.41 13.14 -9.81
CA GLN A 113 -9.54 14.07 -9.07
C GLN A 113 -8.38 14.59 -9.91
N ASN A 114 -7.85 13.78 -10.83
CA ASN A 114 -6.79 14.25 -11.73
C ASN A 114 -7.28 15.39 -12.64
N LEU A 115 -8.55 15.38 -13.08
CA LEU A 115 -9.10 16.48 -13.88
C LEU A 115 -9.10 17.80 -13.07
N ILE A 116 -9.52 17.75 -11.80
CA ILE A 116 -9.49 18.89 -10.88
C ILE A 116 -8.05 19.36 -10.67
N TYR A 117 -7.13 18.41 -10.44
CA TYR A 117 -5.72 18.69 -10.27
C TYR A 117 -5.08 19.35 -11.50
N GLN A 118 -5.41 18.94 -12.73
CA GLN A 118 -4.86 19.56 -13.94
C GLN A 118 -5.25 21.04 -14.06
N THR A 119 -6.50 21.38 -13.72
CA THR A 119 -6.93 22.79 -13.67
C THR A 119 -6.12 23.59 -12.66
N ALA A 120 -6.05 23.11 -11.41
CA ALA A 120 -5.28 23.76 -10.36
C ALA A 120 -3.78 23.86 -10.69
N LEU A 121 -3.22 22.86 -11.39
CA LEU A 121 -1.83 22.85 -11.81
C LEU A 121 -1.53 23.93 -12.85
N ASN A 122 -2.47 24.19 -13.77
CA ASN A 122 -2.31 25.24 -14.78
C ASN A 122 -2.42 26.64 -14.18
N GLU A 123 -3.34 26.84 -13.24
CA GLU A 123 -3.43 28.07 -12.43
C GLU A 123 -2.11 28.30 -11.67
N TRP A 124 -1.65 27.29 -10.94
CA TRP A 124 -0.38 27.35 -10.20
C TRP A 124 0.82 27.66 -11.11
N LYS A 125 0.93 27.04 -12.30
CA LYS A 125 2.02 27.33 -13.25
C LYS A 125 2.01 28.81 -13.68
N THR A 126 0.83 29.38 -13.87
CA THR A 126 0.65 30.78 -14.26
C THR A 126 1.07 31.71 -13.12
N GLU A 127 0.57 31.45 -11.91
CA GLU A 127 0.96 32.19 -10.71
C GLU A 127 2.47 32.10 -10.43
N LEU A 128 3.04 30.91 -10.60
CA LEU A 128 4.48 30.68 -10.41
C LEU A 128 5.28 31.49 -11.42
N HIS A 129 4.86 31.53 -12.69
CA HIS A 129 5.54 32.33 -13.71
C HIS A 129 5.49 33.84 -13.41
N ILE A 130 4.34 34.34 -12.96
CA ILE A 130 4.19 35.74 -12.50
C ILE A 130 5.12 36.01 -11.32
N TRP A 131 5.15 35.10 -10.34
CA TRP A 131 6.01 35.21 -9.16
C TRP A 131 7.50 35.19 -9.52
N GLU A 132 7.94 34.26 -10.38
CA GLU A 132 9.33 34.16 -10.86
C GLU A 132 9.75 35.41 -11.63
N THR A 133 8.84 36.00 -12.41
CA THR A 133 9.09 37.23 -13.16
C THR A 133 9.29 38.42 -12.21
N LYS A 134 8.41 38.58 -11.22
CA LYS A 134 8.55 39.59 -10.16
C LYS A 134 9.85 39.38 -9.37
N LYS A 135 10.18 38.12 -9.05
CA LYS A 135 11.40 37.75 -8.33
C LYS A 135 12.66 38.17 -9.10
N LYS A 136 12.74 37.84 -10.39
CA LYS A 136 13.85 38.23 -11.26
C LYS A 136 14.00 39.76 -11.35
N ALA A 137 12.90 40.49 -11.46
CA ALA A 137 12.92 41.96 -11.51
C ALA A 137 13.49 42.57 -10.22
N ILE A 138 13.05 42.10 -9.06
CA ILE A 138 13.54 42.58 -7.76
C ILE A 138 15.02 42.21 -7.57
N LEU A 139 15.40 40.97 -7.84
CA LEU A 139 16.80 40.52 -7.73
C LEU A 139 17.74 41.31 -8.65
N LYS A 140 17.28 41.67 -9.86
CA LYS A 140 18.06 42.52 -10.77
C LYS A 140 18.25 43.93 -10.20
N SER A 141 17.25 44.49 -9.51
CA SER A 141 17.34 45.79 -8.83
C SER A 141 18.34 45.74 -7.67
N ILE A 142 18.24 44.70 -6.82
CA ILE A 142 19.18 44.46 -5.71
C ILE A 142 20.61 44.36 -6.24
N HIS A 143 20.83 43.54 -7.27
CA HIS A 143 22.15 43.37 -7.88
C HIS A 143 22.71 44.68 -8.44
N LYS A 144 21.88 45.50 -9.09
CA LYS A 144 22.31 46.81 -9.61
C LYS A 144 22.74 47.75 -8.49
N LYS A 145 21.94 47.88 -7.43
CA LYS A 145 22.27 48.72 -6.27
C LYS A 145 23.52 48.25 -5.54
N ALA A 146 23.69 46.93 -5.42
CA ALA A 146 24.90 46.34 -4.82
C ALA A 146 26.17 46.71 -5.60
N ILE A 147 26.14 46.74 -6.94
CA ILE A 147 27.27 47.20 -7.77
C ILE A 147 27.54 48.70 -7.57
N GLN A 148 26.48 49.49 -7.37
CA GLN A 148 26.56 50.94 -7.20
C GLN A 148 26.87 51.36 -5.75
N GLU A 149 27.05 50.39 -4.84
CA GLU A 149 27.23 50.62 -3.39
C GLU A 149 26.07 51.42 -2.75
N GLU A 150 24.87 51.29 -3.33
CA GLU A 150 23.65 51.95 -2.83
C GLU A 150 22.86 51.03 -1.87
N PRO A 151 22.18 51.58 -0.85
CA PRO A 151 21.30 50.80 0.03
C PRO A 151 20.12 50.15 -0.72
N SER A 152 19.89 48.86 -0.48
CA SER A 152 18.80 48.05 -1.08
C SER A 152 17.65 47.73 -0.11
N ASP A 153 17.54 48.44 1.02
CA ASP A 153 16.62 48.11 2.12
C ASP A 153 15.16 47.91 1.66
N ASP A 154 14.68 48.74 0.74
CA ASP A 154 13.33 48.65 0.20
C ASP A 154 13.15 47.44 -0.73
N GLU A 155 14.13 47.14 -1.59
CA GLU A 155 14.12 45.94 -2.42
C GLU A 155 14.18 44.66 -1.58
N ASP A 156 14.97 44.66 -0.52
CA ASP A 156 15.11 43.52 0.38
C ASP A 156 13.80 43.24 1.14
N ARG A 157 13.10 44.29 1.57
CA ARG A 157 11.75 44.18 2.13
C ARG A 157 10.76 43.64 1.09
N ARG A 158 10.78 44.16 -0.14
CA ARG A 158 9.90 43.69 -1.23
C ARG A 158 10.19 42.24 -1.63
N PHE A 159 11.45 41.82 -1.61
CA PHE A 159 11.85 40.43 -1.89
C PHE A 159 11.34 39.48 -0.81
N LYS A 160 11.55 39.82 0.47
CA LYS A 160 11.03 39.03 1.61
C LYS A 160 9.50 38.93 1.56
N ALA A 161 8.81 40.03 1.26
CA ALA A 161 7.36 40.02 1.06
C ALA A 161 6.96 39.13 -0.13
N LEU A 162 7.65 39.20 -1.26
CA LEU A 162 7.36 38.36 -2.43
C LEU A 162 7.56 36.87 -2.15
N GLU A 163 8.64 36.48 -1.46
CA GLU A 163 8.89 35.07 -1.10
C GLU A 163 7.72 34.48 -0.28
N SER A 164 7.10 35.27 0.60
CA SER A 164 5.90 34.84 1.36
C SER A 164 4.66 34.59 0.50
N THR A 165 4.64 35.11 -0.74
CA THR A 165 3.55 34.94 -1.72
C THR A 165 3.82 33.84 -2.74
N LYS A 166 4.90 33.05 -2.56
CA LYS A 166 5.23 31.97 -3.49
C LYS A 166 4.06 30.97 -3.58
N PRO A 167 3.50 30.74 -4.78
CA PRO A 167 2.34 29.87 -4.91
C PRO A 167 2.72 28.42 -4.59
N THR A 168 1.88 27.76 -3.80
CA THR A 168 2.10 26.38 -3.38
C THR A 168 1.61 25.44 -4.47
N LYS A 169 2.45 24.46 -4.84
CA LYS A 169 2.08 23.48 -5.86
C LYS A 169 0.89 22.65 -5.35
N PRO A 170 -0.18 22.49 -6.15
CA PRO A 170 -1.29 21.62 -5.76
C PRO A 170 -0.79 20.18 -5.63
N LYS A 171 -1.44 19.40 -4.76
CA LYS A 171 -1.14 17.97 -4.56
C LYS A 171 -2.04 17.11 -5.43
N GLN A 172 -1.49 16.03 -5.97
CA GLN A 172 -2.27 15.09 -6.77
C GLN A 172 -2.92 14.02 -5.87
N PHE A 173 -4.21 13.72 -6.08
CA PHE A 173 -4.82 12.55 -5.46
C PHE A 173 -4.41 11.28 -6.23
N LYS A 174 -3.20 10.77 -5.96
CA LYS A 174 -2.65 9.58 -6.61
C LYS A 174 -2.48 8.45 -5.58
N LEU A 175 -3.37 7.46 -5.66
CA LEU A 175 -3.33 6.26 -4.82
C LEU A 175 -2.62 5.11 -5.53
N LEU A 176 -2.88 4.88 -6.82
CA LEU A 176 -2.39 3.68 -7.50
C LEU A 176 -1.08 3.93 -8.25
N TYR A 177 -0.12 3.03 -8.03
CA TYR A 177 1.18 2.97 -8.69
C TYR A 177 1.34 1.58 -9.32
N GLU A 178 1.39 1.52 -10.65
CA GLU A 178 1.41 0.24 -11.40
C GLU A 178 2.77 -0.04 -12.08
N ASP A 179 3.46 1.01 -12.54
CA ASP A 179 4.81 0.94 -13.12
C ASP A 179 5.67 2.10 -12.60
N ALA A 180 5.82 2.16 -11.28
CA ALA A 180 6.59 3.21 -10.62
C ALA A 180 7.94 2.67 -10.14
N THR A 181 8.98 3.50 -10.25
CA THR A 181 10.21 3.24 -9.51
C THR A 181 10.03 3.53 -8.03
N SER A 182 10.88 2.96 -7.18
CA SER A 182 10.87 3.21 -5.72
C SER A 182 10.98 4.71 -5.43
N GLU A 183 11.77 5.45 -6.21
CA GLU A 183 11.94 6.90 -6.10
C GLU A 183 10.67 7.67 -6.44
N ALA A 184 9.99 7.29 -7.53
CA ALA A 184 8.74 7.92 -7.93
C ALA A 184 7.62 7.65 -6.91
N LEU A 185 7.58 6.43 -6.36
CA LEU A 185 6.66 6.05 -5.30
C LEU A 185 6.91 6.85 -4.01
N PHE A 186 8.13 6.86 -3.50
CA PHE A 186 8.47 7.58 -2.27
C PHE A 186 8.30 9.08 -2.41
N ARG A 187 8.68 9.67 -3.55
CA ARG A 187 8.42 11.09 -3.81
C ARG A 187 6.92 11.40 -3.82
N GLY A 188 6.10 10.54 -4.43
CA GLY A 188 4.65 10.72 -4.41
C GLY A 188 4.05 10.59 -3.01
N LEU A 189 4.52 9.62 -2.22
CA LEU A 189 4.12 9.48 -0.81
C LEU A 189 4.47 10.71 0.04
N HIS A 190 5.57 11.41 -0.30
CA HIS A 190 5.98 12.63 0.38
C HIS A 190 5.20 13.87 -0.10
N GLN A 191 5.11 14.07 -1.42
CA GLN A 191 4.65 15.32 -2.01
C GLN A 191 3.13 15.38 -2.21
N ASP A 192 2.51 14.25 -2.52
CA ASP A 192 1.13 14.18 -2.99
C ASP A 192 0.20 13.65 -1.90
N LEU A 193 0.39 12.39 -1.51
CA LEU A 193 -0.52 11.69 -0.62
C LEU A 193 0.24 10.66 0.23
N PRO A 194 0.15 10.68 1.57
CA PRO A 194 0.89 9.76 2.45
C PRO A 194 0.28 8.35 2.49
N THR A 195 -0.46 7.96 1.46
CA THR A 195 -1.06 6.63 1.30
C THR A 195 -1.06 6.24 -0.16
N ALA A 196 -0.70 4.99 -0.47
CA ALA A 196 -0.66 4.48 -1.83
C ALA A 196 -0.85 2.94 -1.90
N GLY A 197 -1.23 2.47 -3.08
CA GLY A 197 -1.22 1.08 -3.49
C GLY A 197 -0.19 0.85 -4.61
N LEU A 198 0.74 -0.07 -4.41
CA LEU A 198 1.64 -0.58 -5.45
C LEU A 198 1.03 -1.86 -6.01
N ILE A 199 0.55 -1.80 -7.25
CA ILE A 199 -0.19 -2.89 -7.91
C ILE A 199 0.63 -3.42 -9.09
N SER A 200 0.66 -4.74 -9.30
CA SER A 200 1.28 -5.31 -10.51
C SER A 200 0.57 -6.58 -10.95
N SER A 201 -0.03 -6.58 -12.14
CA SER A 201 -0.74 -7.72 -12.71
C SER A 201 0.18 -8.75 -13.40
N GLU A 202 1.43 -8.38 -13.71
CA GLU A 202 2.44 -9.26 -14.31
C GLU A 202 3.54 -9.67 -13.32
N GLY A 203 3.74 -8.88 -12.26
CA GLY A 203 4.69 -9.10 -11.18
C GLY A 203 6.16 -8.91 -11.55
N GLY A 204 6.57 -9.23 -12.78
CA GLY A 204 7.96 -9.17 -13.22
C GLY A 204 8.61 -7.79 -13.05
N GLY A 205 7.93 -6.69 -13.38
CA GLY A 205 8.50 -5.34 -13.23
C GLY A 205 8.76 -4.93 -11.78
N VAL A 206 7.85 -5.30 -10.87
CA VAL A 206 7.96 -4.99 -9.43
C VAL A 206 8.95 -5.92 -8.74
N LEU A 207 8.89 -7.22 -9.02
CA LEU A 207 9.81 -8.23 -8.47
C LEU A 207 11.24 -8.04 -8.99
N ASN A 208 11.44 -7.74 -10.28
CA ASN A 208 12.78 -7.52 -10.86
C ASN A 208 13.41 -6.17 -10.49
N GLY A 209 12.82 -5.45 -9.52
CA GLY A 209 13.52 -4.38 -8.80
C GLY A 209 13.03 -2.96 -9.03
N ARG A 210 12.04 -2.66 -9.88
CA ARG A 210 11.64 -1.24 -10.05
C ARG A 210 11.12 -0.62 -8.75
N ALA A 211 10.29 -1.35 -8.02
CA ALA A 211 9.60 -0.84 -6.83
C ALA A 211 9.95 -1.54 -5.50
N LEU A 212 10.54 -2.75 -5.53
CA LEU A 212 10.93 -3.51 -4.34
C LEU A 212 12.45 -3.62 -4.14
N ASN A 213 13.24 -2.69 -4.70
CA ASN A 213 14.69 -2.72 -4.54
C ASN A 213 15.16 -2.35 -3.13
N ASP A 214 14.40 -1.52 -2.40
CA ASP A 214 14.74 -1.11 -1.04
C ASP A 214 13.88 -1.85 -0.01
N LEU A 215 14.29 -3.07 0.31
CA LEU A 215 13.59 -3.97 1.21
C LEU A 215 13.36 -3.35 2.59
N SER A 216 14.33 -2.57 3.08
CA SER A 216 14.24 -1.91 4.38
C SER A 216 13.11 -0.88 4.43
N LYS A 217 13.00 -0.05 3.39
CA LYS A 217 11.94 0.96 3.26
C LYS A 217 10.57 0.31 3.07
N GLN A 218 10.48 -0.80 2.34
CA GLN A 218 9.24 -1.56 2.20
C GLN A 218 8.76 -2.11 3.55
N ASN A 219 9.68 -2.68 4.32
CA ASN A 219 9.39 -3.17 5.68
C ASN A 219 8.97 -2.04 6.63
N ALA A 220 9.58 -0.87 6.53
CA ALA A 220 9.22 0.33 7.29
C ALA A 220 7.80 0.81 6.93
N LEU A 221 7.45 0.89 5.63
CA LEU A 221 6.09 1.26 5.20
C LEU A 221 5.03 0.26 5.69
N TRP A 222 5.34 -1.03 5.70
CA TRP A 222 4.43 -2.03 6.27
C TRP A 222 4.28 -1.86 7.78
N SER A 223 5.36 -1.56 8.50
CA SER A 223 5.36 -1.40 9.96
C SER A 223 4.78 -0.05 10.41
N GLY A 224 4.77 0.94 9.51
CA GLY A 224 4.36 2.33 9.78
C GLY A 224 5.49 3.22 10.28
N ASP A 225 6.73 2.75 10.18
CA ASP A 225 7.92 3.47 10.61
C ASP A 225 8.23 4.64 9.65
N SER A 226 8.82 5.71 10.19
CA SER A 226 9.25 6.84 9.37
C SER A 226 10.49 6.49 8.55
N ILE A 227 10.55 7.01 7.33
CA ILE A 227 11.69 6.78 6.42
C ILE A 227 12.33 8.12 6.06
N THR A 228 13.62 8.24 6.33
CA THR A 228 14.44 9.36 5.83
C THR A 228 15.01 9.00 4.46
N VAL A 229 14.84 9.89 3.48
CA VAL A 229 15.43 9.77 2.15
C VAL A 229 16.41 10.91 1.96
N ASP A 230 17.69 10.62 2.18
CA ASP A 230 18.76 11.57 1.97
C ASP A 230 19.28 11.54 0.54
N ARG A 231 19.42 12.70 -0.08
CA ARG A 231 19.98 12.84 -1.43
C ARG A 231 20.97 13.99 -1.49
N VAL A 232 22.06 13.76 -2.22
CA VAL A 232 23.11 14.77 -2.42
C VAL A 232 22.67 15.88 -3.39
N SER A 233 21.86 15.54 -4.40
CA SER A 233 21.50 16.44 -5.51
C SER A 233 20.14 17.13 -5.38
N ILE A 234 19.33 16.75 -4.39
CA ILE A 234 18.01 17.33 -4.13
C ILE A 234 17.78 17.38 -2.61
N GLU A 235 16.81 18.18 -2.18
CA GLU A 235 16.42 18.26 -0.78
C GLU A 235 16.03 16.88 -0.21
N SER A 236 16.64 16.52 0.93
CA SER A 236 16.27 15.35 1.71
C SER A 236 14.84 15.49 2.24
N TYR A 237 14.14 14.37 2.38
CA TYR A 237 12.77 14.39 2.90
C TYR A 237 12.48 13.19 3.80
N VAL A 238 11.47 13.34 4.65
CA VAL A 238 10.99 12.31 5.55
C VAL A 238 9.60 11.87 5.12
N LEU A 239 9.42 10.55 4.98
CA LEU A 239 8.12 9.91 4.90
C LEU A 239 7.65 9.61 6.32
N ALA A 240 6.91 10.54 6.91
CA ALA A 240 6.27 10.34 8.20
C ALA A 240 4.87 9.74 7.99
N ASP A 241 4.56 8.68 8.75
CA ASP A 241 3.23 8.08 8.82
C ASP A 241 2.63 7.68 7.44
N ALA A 242 3.51 7.33 6.50
CA ALA A 242 3.16 6.87 5.17
C ALA A 242 2.58 5.45 5.21
N ARG A 243 1.70 5.13 4.25
CA ARG A 243 0.99 3.85 4.16
C ARG A 243 1.10 3.28 2.75
N LEU A 244 1.53 2.03 2.64
CA LEU A 244 1.68 1.37 1.34
C LEU A 244 1.12 -0.04 1.39
N THR A 245 0.05 -0.27 0.63
CA THR A 245 -0.39 -1.62 0.31
C THR A 245 0.30 -2.07 -0.96
N VAL A 246 0.87 -3.27 -0.97
CA VAL A 246 1.51 -3.90 -2.12
C VAL A 246 0.67 -5.09 -2.54
N SER A 247 0.32 -5.19 -3.82
CA SER A 247 -0.38 -6.34 -4.39
C SER A 247 0.26 -6.75 -5.71
N ILE A 248 0.92 -7.90 -5.70
CA ILE A 248 1.66 -8.44 -6.83
C ILE A 248 0.96 -9.71 -7.29
N MET A 249 0.60 -9.76 -8.57
CA MET A 249 0.17 -10.98 -9.24
C MET A 249 1.28 -11.41 -10.19
N ALA A 250 2.07 -12.40 -9.78
CA ALA A 250 3.22 -12.87 -10.54
C ALA A 250 2.89 -14.15 -11.30
N GLN A 251 3.48 -14.28 -12.49
CA GLN A 251 3.56 -15.58 -13.14
C GLN A 251 4.53 -16.49 -12.37
N GLU A 252 4.33 -17.80 -12.45
CA GLU A 252 5.18 -18.77 -11.74
C GLU A 252 6.65 -18.63 -12.16
N SER A 253 6.93 -18.54 -13.46
CA SER A 253 8.30 -18.35 -13.98
C SER A 253 8.98 -17.09 -13.45
N ALA A 254 8.26 -15.97 -13.40
CA ALA A 254 8.79 -14.71 -12.88
C ALA A 254 9.08 -14.80 -11.37
N PHE A 255 8.20 -15.48 -10.62
CA PHE A 255 8.42 -15.71 -9.20
C PHE A 255 9.62 -16.64 -8.95
N GLN A 256 9.75 -17.74 -9.69
CA GLN A 256 10.89 -18.66 -9.57
C GLN A 256 12.21 -17.94 -9.87
N ASN A 257 12.26 -17.17 -10.96
CA ASN A 257 13.43 -16.38 -11.32
C ASN A 257 13.83 -15.39 -10.20
N TYR A 258 12.85 -14.71 -9.59
CA TYR A 258 13.11 -13.85 -8.43
C TYR A 258 13.67 -14.64 -7.25
N MET A 259 13.08 -15.80 -6.93
CA MET A 259 13.51 -16.62 -5.80
C MET A 259 14.95 -17.11 -5.96
N GLU A 260 15.34 -17.51 -7.17
CA GLU A 260 16.71 -17.90 -7.51
C GLU A 260 17.71 -16.75 -7.30
N GLN A 261 17.34 -15.52 -7.68
CA GLN A 261 18.25 -14.38 -7.65
C GLN A 261 18.27 -13.63 -6.30
N ARG A 262 17.13 -13.55 -5.61
CA ARG A 262 16.92 -12.64 -4.47
C ARG A 262 16.12 -13.25 -3.32
N GLY A 263 15.72 -14.51 -3.39
CA GLY A 263 14.90 -15.17 -2.38
C GLY A 263 15.48 -15.08 -0.98
N GLU A 264 16.76 -15.44 -0.83
CA GLU A 264 17.46 -15.43 0.46
C GLU A 264 17.63 -14.03 1.05
N GLN A 265 18.01 -13.05 0.22
CA GLN A 265 18.11 -11.66 0.66
C GLN A 265 16.75 -11.14 1.16
N SER A 266 15.68 -11.48 0.44
CA SER A 266 14.32 -11.04 0.74
C SER A 266 13.77 -11.70 2.00
N ARG A 267 14.08 -12.99 2.20
CA ARG A 267 13.78 -13.70 3.44
C ARG A 267 14.56 -13.13 4.62
N GLY A 268 15.89 -12.98 4.49
CA GLY A 268 16.77 -12.47 5.54
C GLY A 268 16.45 -11.02 5.94
N SER A 269 15.96 -10.20 5.02
CA SER A 269 15.45 -8.85 5.34
C SER A 269 14.12 -8.87 6.09
N GLY A 270 13.41 -10.01 6.09
CA GLY A 270 12.05 -10.17 6.62
C GLY A 270 10.95 -9.68 5.68
N LEU A 271 11.24 -9.30 4.44
CA LEU A 271 10.21 -8.87 3.48
C LEU A 271 9.17 -9.98 3.30
N TRP A 272 9.63 -11.20 2.98
CA TRP A 272 8.72 -12.31 2.68
C TRP A 272 7.83 -12.73 3.85
N ALA A 273 8.30 -12.56 5.08
CA ALA A 273 7.51 -12.82 6.27
C ALA A 273 6.23 -11.97 6.34
N ARG A 274 6.21 -10.80 5.69
CA ARG A 274 5.07 -9.86 5.70
C ARG A 274 4.03 -10.14 4.63
N PHE A 275 4.39 -10.91 3.60
CA PHE A 275 3.49 -11.20 2.49
C PHE A 275 2.42 -12.24 2.85
N LEU A 276 1.19 -11.95 2.45
CA LEU A 276 0.10 -12.91 2.34
C LEU A 276 0.17 -13.53 0.94
N VAL A 277 0.65 -14.77 0.87
CA VAL A 277 0.91 -15.48 -0.39
C VAL A 277 -0.21 -16.45 -0.71
N CYS A 278 -0.69 -16.47 -1.95
CA CYS A 278 -1.55 -17.52 -2.46
C CYS A 278 -1.10 -18.00 -3.86
N GLN A 279 -1.13 -19.32 -4.06
CA GLN A 279 -0.92 -19.96 -5.36
C GLN A 279 -2.18 -20.77 -5.69
N PRO A 280 -3.22 -20.13 -6.26
CA PRO A 280 -4.46 -20.83 -6.58
C PRO A 280 -4.27 -21.92 -7.62
N TRP A 281 -5.17 -22.92 -7.60
CA TRP A 281 -5.32 -23.84 -8.71
C TRP A 281 -5.86 -23.11 -9.93
N SER A 282 -5.32 -23.44 -11.10
CA SER A 282 -5.82 -22.91 -12.37
C SER A 282 -7.27 -23.34 -12.59
N THR A 283 -8.10 -22.39 -13.04
CA THR A 283 -9.45 -22.69 -13.56
C THR A 283 -9.46 -22.88 -15.08
N GLN A 284 -8.29 -22.84 -15.73
CA GLN A 284 -8.19 -23.10 -17.17
C GLN A 284 -8.57 -24.55 -17.47
N GLY A 285 -9.26 -24.76 -18.58
CA GLY A 285 -9.81 -26.07 -18.95
C GLY A 285 -11.09 -26.48 -18.21
N SER A 286 -11.50 -25.78 -17.14
CA SER A 286 -12.72 -26.08 -16.38
C SER A 286 -13.74 -24.93 -16.30
N ARG A 287 -13.42 -23.78 -16.90
CA ARG A 287 -14.24 -22.55 -16.92
C ARG A 287 -15.30 -22.54 -18.02
N PHE A 288 -16.23 -23.51 -18.00
CA PHE A 288 -17.33 -23.55 -18.96
C PHE A 288 -18.26 -22.33 -18.80
N ILE A 289 -18.75 -21.82 -19.93
CA ILE A 289 -19.71 -20.72 -19.97
C ILE A 289 -21.10 -21.34 -19.98
N GLU A 290 -21.93 -20.93 -19.03
CA GLU A 290 -23.33 -21.33 -18.94
C GLU A 290 -24.21 -20.22 -19.52
N ASN A 291 -25.35 -20.59 -20.11
CA ASN A 291 -26.30 -19.62 -20.62
C ASN A 291 -27.09 -19.02 -19.44
N GLY A 292 -26.78 -17.78 -19.07
CA GLY A 292 -27.41 -17.10 -17.94
C GLY A 292 -27.20 -15.58 -18.01
N THR A 293 -28.06 -14.84 -17.32
CA THR A 293 -27.93 -13.40 -17.19
C THR A 293 -26.77 -13.06 -16.26
N VAL A 294 -25.81 -12.29 -16.75
CA VAL A 294 -24.68 -11.80 -15.95
C VAL A 294 -25.12 -10.57 -15.17
N SER A 295 -25.08 -10.64 -13.84
CA SER A 295 -25.30 -9.51 -12.92
C SER A 295 -23.97 -8.89 -12.51
N SER A 296 -23.95 -7.57 -12.29
CA SER A 296 -22.85 -6.84 -11.64
C SER A 296 -23.24 -6.19 -10.31
N ASP A 297 -24.46 -6.44 -9.81
CA ASP A 297 -25.07 -5.70 -8.71
C ASP A 297 -24.24 -5.76 -7.41
N HIS A 298 -23.62 -6.90 -7.10
CA HIS A 298 -22.78 -7.03 -5.91
C HIS A 298 -21.40 -6.40 -6.08
N CYS A 299 -20.80 -6.50 -7.26
CA CYS A 299 -19.57 -5.78 -7.61
C CYS A 299 -19.79 -4.26 -7.59
N ASP A 300 -20.96 -3.80 -8.02
CA ASP A 300 -21.34 -2.38 -8.01
C ASP A 300 -21.54 -1.87 -6.58
N LYS A 301 -22.18 -2.66 -5.69
CA LYS A 301 -22.27 -2.37 -4.25
C LYS A 301 -20.89 -2.33 -3.58
N PHE A 302 -19.99 -3.25 -3.94
CA PHE A 302 -18.60 -3.24 -3.48
C PHE A 302 -17.88 -1.96 -3.93
N ALA A 303 -18.03 -1.58 -5.20
CA ALA A 303 -17.44 -0.37 -5.76
C ALA A 303 -17.97 0.89 -5.06
N ALA A 304 -19.28 0.98 -4.84
CA ALA A 304 -19.90 2.08 -4.10
C ALA A 304 -19.32 2.19 -2.67
N ARG A 305 -19.20 1.06 -1.97
CA ARG A 305 -18.60 1.02 -0.64
C ARG A 305 -17.14 1.47 -0.63
N LEU A 306 -16.35 1.10 -1.64
CA LEU A 306 -14.99 1.62 -1.79
C LEU A 306 -14.98 3.14 -1.98
N VAL A 307 -15.86 3.69 -2.80
CA VAL A 307 -15.94 5.15 -3.02
C VAL A 307 -16.24 5.89 -1.71
N GLU A 308 -17.16 5.38 -0.88
CA GLU A 308 -17.44 5.94 0.44
C GLU A 308 -16.20 5.96 1.35
N LEU A 309 -15.38 4.91 1.30
CA LEU A 309 -14.15 4.82 2.08
C LEU A 309 -13.02 5.68 1.50
N LEU A 310 -13.01 5.95 0.19
CA LEU A 310 -12.04 6.84 -0.44
C LEU A 310 -12.32 8.32 -0.16
N GLN A 311 -13.59 8.71 -0.01
CA GLN A 311 -13.96 10.12 0.14
C GLN A 311 -13.25 10.81 1.33
N PRO A 312 -13.16 10.23 2.55
CA PRO A 312 -12.41 10.84 3.65
C PRO A 312 -10.90 10.99 3.40
N ASN A 313 -10.32 10.17 2.51
CA ASN A 313 -8.89 10.28 2.16
C ASN A 313 -8.57 11.59 1.42
N MET A 314 -9.57 12.25 0.81
CA MET A 314 -9.38 13.56 0.16
C MET A 314 -8.89 14.63 1.14
N ALA A 315 -9.22 14.50 2.43
CA ALA A 315 -8.74 15.42 3.46
C ALA A 315 -7.21 15.40 3.61
N LEU A 316 -6.55 14.27 3.28
CA LEU A 316 -5.10 14.13 3.37
C LEU A 316 -4.34 15.02 2.37
N LEU A 317 -4.99 15.50 1.30
CA LEU A 317 -4.40 16.47 0.39
C LEU A 317 -4.13 17.81 1.10
N LYS A 318 -5.05 18.22 1.98
CA LYS A 318 -4.95 19.46 2.76
C LYS A 318 -4.14 19.25 4.04
N GLU A 319 -4.38 18.13 4.72
CA GLU A 319 -3.79 17.80 6.02
C GLU A 319 -3.13 16.40 5.99
N PRO A 320 -1.91 16.25 5.43
CA PRO A 320 -1.24 14.95 5.33
C PRO A 320 -0.97 14.29 6.68
N GLY A 321 -0.70 15.10 7.71
CA GLY A 321 -0.44 14.64 9.08
C GLY A 321 -1.71 14.43 9.91
N ARG A 322 -2.89 14.35 9.28
CA ARG A 322 -4.14 14.11 9.99
C ARG A 322 -4.06 12.80 10.78
N GLU A 323 -4.44 12.86 12.05
CA GLU A 323 -4.45 11.69 12.91
C GLU A 323 -5.43 10.63 12.36
N LYS A 324 -4.93 9.40 12.18
CA LYS A 324 -5.73 8.26 11.77
C LYS A 324 -6.57 7.75 12.94
N GLY A 325 -7.80 7.33 12.66
CA GLY A 325 -8.64 6.67 13.66
C GLY A 325 -8.02 5.34 14.12
N VAL A 326 -8.46 4.84 15.27
CA VAL A 326 -7.95 3.57 15.81
C VAL A 326 -9.10 2.58 16.00
N ILE A 327 -8.91 1.40 15.42
CA ILE A 327 -9.80 0.25 15.59
C ILE A 327 -9.26 -0.58 16.76
N ASN A 328 -10.12 -0.81 17.75
CA ASN A 328 -9.79 -1.65 18.90
C ASN A 328 -10.52 -2.99 18.78
N PHE A 329 -9.90 -4.04 19.30
CA PHE A 329 -10.57 -5.32 19.46
C PHE A 329 -11.65 -5.22 20.54
N SER A 330 -12.77 -5.92 20.34
CA SER A 330 -13.67 -6.22 21.46
C SER A 330 -12.99 -7.16 22.45
N PRO A 331 -13.52 -7.34 23.67
CA PRO A 331 -13.01 -8.33 24.61
C PRO A 331 -12.91 -9.74 24.00
N GLU A 332 -13.96 -10.20 23.32
CA GLU A 332 -14.04 -11.53 22.71
C GLU A 332 -13.03 -11.68 21.56
N ALA A 333 -12.90 -10.63 20.73
CA ALA A 333 -11.93 -10.62 19.65
C ALA A 333 -10.49 -10.60 20.19
N SER A 334 -10.25 -9.94 21.32
CA SER A 334 -8.94 -9.87 21.98
C SER A 334 -8.51 -11.25 22.49
N GLU A 335 -9.40 -11.96 23.20
CA GLU A 335 -9.16 -13.32 23.66
C GLU A 335 -8.87 -14.27 22.49
N ARG A 336 -9.66 -14.16 21.41
CA ARG A 336 -9.44 -14.97 20.21
C ARG A 336 -8.10 -14.68 19.54
N TRP A 337 -7.71 -13.41 19.46
CA TRP A 337 -6.41 -13.04 18.91
C TRP A 337 -5.26 -13.55 19.77
N LEU A 338 -5.35 -13.46 21.10
CA LEU A 338 -4.35 -13.99 22.04
C LEU A 338 -4.21 -15.51 21.92
N SER A 339 -5.33 -16.23 21.86
CA SER A 339 -5.33 -17.68 21.65
C SER A 339 -4.64 -18.05 20.33
N ILE A 340 -4.95 -17.35 19.24
CA ILE A 340 -4.32 -17.57 17.93
C ILE A 340 -2.83 -17.24 17.97
N PHE A 341 -2.44 -16.13 18.59
CA PHE A 341 -1.04 -15.73 18.74
C PHE A 341 -0.24 -16.83 19.47
N ASN A 342 -0.71 -17.27 20.63
CA ASN A 342 -0.04 -18.30 21.43
C ASN A 342 0.00 -19.65 20.71
N ALA A 343 -1.06 -20.01 19.98
CA ALA A 343 -1.07 -21.22 19.16
C ALA A 343 -0.03 -21.16 18.03
N ILE A 344 0.11 -20.01 17.36
CA ILE A 344 1.17 -19.81 16.35
C ILE A 344 2.55 -19.93 16.98
N GLU A 345 2.77 -19.33 18.15
CA GLU A 345 4.06 -19.36 18.86
C GLU A 345 4.49 -20.78 19.25
N VAL A 346 3.55 -21.60 19.75
CA VAL A 346 3.80 -23.02 20.06
C VAL A 346 4.24 -23.78 18.81
N GLU A 347 3.62 -23.49 17.67
CA GLU A 347 3.88 -24.16 16.40
C GLU A 347 5.21 -23.76 15.73
N ILE A 348 5.93 -22.76 16.24
CA ILE A 348 7.29 -22.39 15.80
C ILE A 348 8.35 -23.35 16.34
N ARG A 349 8.07 -24.02 17.45
CA ARG A 349 9.00 -24.96 18.10
C ARG A 349 9.47 -26.07 17.14
N PRO A 350 10.61 -26.72 17.44
CA PRO A 350 11.00 -27.93 16.70
C PRO A 350 9.82 -28.92 16.61
N ASN A 351 9.61 -29.47 15.41
CA ASN A 351 8.50 -30.37 15.05
C ASN A 351 7.08 -29.74 14.99
N GLY A 352 6.93 -28.43 15.19
CA GLY A 352 5.66 -27.73 14.92
C GLY A 352 5.46 -27.41 13.43
N ARG A 353 4.25 -27.00 13.02
CA ARG A 353 3.92 -26.71 11.61
C ARG A 353 4.72 -25.56 11.01
N PHE A 354 5.31 -24.69 11.84
CA PHE A 354 6.15 -23.58 11.42
C PHE A 354 7.63 -23.82 11.76
N ALA A 355 8.04 -25.05 12.06
CA ALA A 355 9.44 -25.41 12.19
C ALA A 355 10.18 -25.08 10.88
N GLY A 356 11.14 -24.15 10.95
CA GLY A 356 11.87 -23.65 9.78
C GLY A 356 11.21 -22.48 9.03
N ALA A 357 10.06 -21.97 9.51
CA ALA A 357 9.35 -20.79 8.99
C ALA A 357 8.93 -19.83 10.11
N GLY A 358 9.71 -19.80 11.21
CA GLY A 358 9.42 -18.97 12.40
C GLY A 358 9.39 -17.47 12.09
N ASP A 359 10.18 -17.02 11.12
CA ASP A 359 10.17 -15.65 10.58
C ASP A 359 8.79 -15.26 10.03
N HIS A 360 8.21 -16.10 9.18
CA HIS A 360 6.86 -15.91 8.65
C HIS A 360 5.78 -16.03 9.74
N ALA A 361 5.85 -17.08 10.56
CA ALA A 361 4.89 -17.33 11.63
C ALA A 361 4.77 -16.14 12.60
N SER A 362 5.90 -15.53 12.96
CA SER A 362 5.97 -14.36 13.84
C SER A 362 5.23 -13.11 13.30
N LYS A 363 4.87 -13.08 12.02
CA LYS A 363 4.12 -11.97 11.38
C LYS A 363 2.65 -12.31 11.14
N LEU A 364 2.23 -13.56 11.31
CA LEU A 364 0.86 -13.99 11.04
C LEU A 364 -0.14 -13.29 11.94
N ALA A 365 0.14 -13.14 13.24
CA ALA A 365 -0.79 -12.48 14.16
C ALA A 365 -0.99 -10.99 13.83
N ASP A 366 0.04 -10.32 13.33
CA ASP A 366 -0.06 -8.94 12.83
C ASP A 366 -0.94 -8.89 11.57
N ASN A 367 -0.70 -9.78 10.61
CA ASN A 367 -1.51 -9.88 9.41
C ASN A 367 -2.99 -10.19 9.72
N ILE A 368 -3.25 -11.08 10.67
CA ILE A 368 -4.62 -11.41 11.13
C ILE A 368 -5.31 -10.17 11.69
N ALA A 369 -4.62 -9.37 12.53
CA ALA A 369 -5.19 -8.14 13.07
C ALA A 369 -5.52 -7.12 11.97
N ARG A 370 -4.62 -6.96 10.99
CA ARG A 370 -4.84 -6.05 9.85
C ARG A 370 -6.02 -6.48 9.00
N VAL A 371 -6.07 -7.75 8.60
CA VAL A 371 -7.14 -8.31 7.77
C VAL A 371 -8.49 -8.22 8.49
N ALA A 372 -8.55 -8.55 9.78
CA ALA A 372 -9.78 -8.43 10.56
C ALA A 372 -10.29 -6.97 10.64
N ALA A 373 -9.39 -6.01 10.85
CA ALA A 373 -9.73 -4.60 10.88
C ALA A 373 -10.19 -4.05 9.52
N LEU A 374 -9.60 -4.54 8.42
CA LEU A 374 -10.03 -4.21 7.06
C LEU A 374 -11.44 -4.74 6.78
N PHE A 375 -11.74 -5.98 7.15
CA PHE A 375 -13.08 -6.54 7.06
C PHE A 375 -14.09 -5.72 7.87
N HIS A 376 -13.76 -5.39 9.12
CA HIS A 376 -14.61 -4.56 9.97
C HIS A 376 -14.90 -3.18 9.35
N CYS A 377 -13.90 -2.53 8.76
CA CYS A 377 -14.09 -1.25 8.09
C CYS A 377 -14.94 -1.37 6.84
N PHE A 378 -14.65 -2.36 6.01
CA PHE A 378 -15.31 -2.53 4.71
C PHE A 378 -16.77 -2.93 4.87
N GLU A 379 -17.05 -3.96 5.68
CA GLU A 379 -18.41 -4.43 5.95
C GLU A 379 -19.25 -3.41 6.73
N GLY A 380 -18.60 -2.42 7.35
CA GLY A 380 -19.30 -1.38 8.10
C GLY A 380 -19.85 -1.87 9.44
N PHE A 381 -19.33 -2.98 9.98
CA PHE A 381 -19.74 -3.51 11.27
C PHE A 381 -19.65 -2.47 12.39
N GLU A 382 -20.57 -2.57 13.35
CA GLU A 382 -20.56 -1.76 14.56
C GLU A 382 -19.41 -2.16 15.49
N GLY A 383 -18.80 -1.20 16.19
CA GLY A 383 -17.65 -1.42 17.07
C GLY A 383 -16.94 -0.13 17.47
N VAL A 384 -16.02 -0.21 18.45
CA VAL A 384 -15.35 0.95 19.10
C VAL A 384 -14.32 1.60 18.15
N LYS A 385 -14.83 2.32 17.15
CA LYS A 385 -14.04 3.25 16.33
C LYS A 385 -13.80 4.51 17.16
N GLN A 386 -12.59 4.67 17.68
CA GLN A 386 -12.18 5.99 18.18
C GLN A 386 -11.85 6.85 16.96
N ARG A 387 -12.79 7.71 16.57
CA ARG A 387 -12.53 8.74 15.55
C ARG A 387 -11.49 9.70 16.14
N ALA A 388 -10.50 10.06 15.33
CA ALA A 388 -9.60 11.16 15.67
C ALA A 388 -10.42 12.40 16.01
N LYS A 389 -10.08 13.10 17.10
CA LYS A 389 -10.76 14.34 17.50
C LYS A 389 -10.60 15.34 16.38
N VAL A 390 -11.68 15.60 15.64
CA VAL A 390 -11.72 16.73 14.71
C VAL A 390 -11.80 17.98 15.60
N SER A 391 -10.68 18.66 15.78
CA SER A 391 -10.70 20.03 16.31
C SER A 391 -11.51 20.88 15.33
N ARG A 392 -12.76 21.17 15.69
CA ARG A 392 -13.54 22.22 15.03
C ARG A 392 -12.75 23.51 15.20
N PHE A 393 -12.26 24.09 14.11
CA PHE A 393 -11.79 25.46 14.13
C PHE A 393 -13.02 26.40 14.23
N PRO A 394 -12.94 27.49 15.00
CA PRO A 394 -13.97 28.54 14.98
C PRO A 394 -13.97 29.22 13.62
N GLY A 395 -15.17 29.61 13.17
CA GLY A 395 -15.42 30.17 11.84
C GLY A 395 -14.93 31.58 11.60
#